data_AF-A0AAU4NWA5-F1
#
_entry.id   AF-A0AAU4NWA5-F1
#
_cell.length_a   1.000
_cell.length_b   1.000
_cell.length_c   1.000
_cell.angle_alpha   90.00
_cell.angle_beta   90.00
_cell.angle_gamma   90.00
#
_symmetry.space_group_name_H-M   'P 1'
#
loop_
_entity.id
_entity.type
_entity.pdbx_description
1 polymer ?
#
loop_
_entity_poly.entity_id
_entity_poly.type
_entity_poly.pdbx_seq_one_letter_code
_entity_poly.pdbx_strand_id
1 'polypeptide(L)'
;MKSYGEFCALARALDVVGDRWTMLVIRELLIGPSRYSDLHRSLPGIATNLLAQRLRSLEDAGVVRSSDDPAPVSARVYSLTEWGRGLRRPLVELARWGVPLMAAGVNGDHTRGPWLGFAVMALYPERAGTTYPDVTVRLDVDGATLLLSSTADGVTTTASGPDDVADVVVTGTSEQVFRTLSADRTGGEHARVTGASDALQRFFELTASVPASVVSA
;
A
#
# COMPACT_ATOMS: atom_id res chain seq x y z
N MET A 1 12.14 -6.84 23.75
CA MET A 1 10.75 -6.64 23.28
C MET A 1 9.83 -6.82 24.48
N LYS A 2 8.81 -5.98 24.65
CA LYS A 2 7.79 -6.25 25.67
C LYS A 2 6.91 -7.37 25.14
N SER A 3 6.67 -8.41 25.92
CA SER A 3 5.76 -9.49 25.56
C SER A 3 4.49 -9.39 26.38
N TYR A 4 3.34 -9.66 25.77
CA TYR A 4 2.07 -9.81 26.48
C TYR A 4 2.04 -11.04 27.39
N GLY A 5 2.93 -12.03 27.16
CA GLY A 5 3.00 -13.25 27.97
C GLY A 5 1.82 -14.21 27.74
N GLU A 6 1.02 -13.99 26.70
CA GLU A 6 -0.17 -14.77 26.41
C GLU A 6 0.12 -15.92 25.43
N PHE A 7 -0.58 -17.04 25.62
CA PHE A 7 -0.65 -18.12 24.63
C PHE A 7 -1.77 -17.84 23.62
N CYS A 8 -1.64 -16.72 22.91
CA CYS A 8 -2.59 -16.24 21.92
C CYS A 8 -1.83 -15.81 20.67
N ALA A 9 -2.20 -16.36 19.50
CA ALA A 9 -1.52 -16.06 18.24
C ALA A 9 -1.54 -14.56 17.91
N LEU A 10 -2.64 -13.88 18.21
CA LEU A 10 -2.75 -12.43 18.03
C LEU A 10 -1.81 -11.66 18.95
N ALA A 11 -1.77 -11.99 20.24
CA ALA A 11 -0.85 -11.35 21.19
C ALA A 11 0.62 -11.57 20.79
N ARG A 12 0.97 -12.78 20.32
CA ARG A 12 2.31 -13.09 19.80
C ARG A 12 2.65 -12.32 18.52
N ALA A 13 1.68 -12.09 17.64
CA ALA A 13 1.87 -11.21 16.50
C ALA A 13 2.09 -9.76 16.96
N LEU A 14 1.29 -9.26 17.91
CA LEU A 14 1.43 -7.91 18.46
C LEU A 14 2.74 -7.69 19.22
N ASP A 15 3.31 -8.73 19.84
CA ASP A 15 4.66 -8.65 20.40
C ASP A 15 5.68 -8.23 19.32
N VAL A 16 5.49 -8.68 18.06
CA VAL A 16 6.39 -8.39 16.93
C VAL A 16 6.01 -7.08 16.23
N VAL A 17 4.73 -6.87 15.92
CA VAL A 17 4.26 -5.80 15.02
C VAL A 17 3.42 -4.70 15.67
N GLY A 18 3.09 -4.83 16.95
CA GLY A 18 2.14 -3.95 17.65
C GLY A 18 2.67 -2.54 17.98
N ASP A 19 3.97 -2.30 17.84
CA ASP A 19 4.55 -0.96 17.99
C ASP A 19 4.10 -0.03 16.85
N ARG A 20 3.73 1.22 17.19
CA ARG A 20 3.14 2.25 16.28
C ARG A 20 3.80 2.36 14.90
N TRP A 21 5.12 2.28 14.83
CA TRP A 21 5.87 2.47 13.58
C TRP A 21 6.16 1.19 12.82
N THR A 22 6.06 0.02 13.47
CA THR A 22 6.52 -1.24 12.89
C THR A 22 5.75 -1.59 11.62
N MET A 23 4.42 -1.51 11.67
CA MET A 23 3.55 -1.74 10.51
C MET A 23 3.81 -0.74 9.36
N LEU A 24 4.18 0.51 9.66
CA LEU A 24 4.54 1.50 8.65
C LEU A 24 5.92 1.23 8.03
N VAL A 25 6.88 0.73 8.80
CA VAL A 25 8.17 0.26 8.26
C VAL A 25 7.96 -0.93 7.33
N ILE A 26 7.12 -1.89 7.74
CA ILE A 26 6.79 -3.06 6.90
C ILE A 26 6.06 -2.62 5.63
N ARG A 27 5.15 -1.64 5.71
CA ARG A 27 4.48 -1.04 4.55
C ARG A 27 5.49 -0.52 3.52
N GLU A 28 6.52 0.20 3.94
CA GLU A 28 7.57 0.67 3.02
C GLU A 28 8.36 -0.50 2.41
N LEU A 29 8.71 -1.51 3.20
CA LEU A 29 9.47 -2.66 2.73
C LEU A 29 8.66 -3.63 1.84
N LEU A 30 7.33 -3.57 1.87
CA LEU A 30 6.44 -4.26 0.94
C LEU A 30 6.45 -3.62 -0.45
N ILE A 31 6.72 -2.31 -0.55
CA ILE A 31 6.90 -1.63 -1.84
C ILE A 31 8.21 -2.11 -2.48
N GLY A 32 9.27 -2.23 -1.69
CA GLY A 32 10.52 -2.81 -2.14
C GLY A 32 11.66 -2.70 -1.13
N PRO A 33 12.79 -3.38 -1.40
CA PRO A 33 14.01 -3.24 -0.60
C PRO A 33 14.44 -1.77 -0.51
N SER A 34 14.84 -1.33 0.68
CA SER A 34 15.14 0.08 0.94
C SER A 34 16.36 0.26 1.82
N ARG A 35 17.12 1.32 1.58
CA ARG A 35 18.20 1.75 2.49
C ARG A 35 17.61 2.44 3.72
N TYR A 36 18.39 2.49 4.79
CA TYR A 36 17.99 3.19 6.02
C TYR A 36 17.54 4.64 5.77
N SER A 37 18.31 5.39 4.98
CA SER A 37 18.02 6.79 4.67
C SER A 37 16.72 6.97 3.91
N ASP A 38 16.41 6.03 3.01
CA ASP A 38 15.20 6.08 2.20
C ASP A 38 13.98 5.72 3.05
N LEU A 39 14.08 4.72 3.93
CA LEU A 39 13.05 4.42 4.93
C LEU A 39 12.78 5.62 5.84
N HIS A 40 13.82 6.28 6.35
CA HIS A 40 13.67 7.44 7.23
C HIS A 40 12.98 8.62 6.51
N ARG A 41 13.40 8.92 5.27
CA ARG A 41 12.76 9.94 4.43
C ARG A 41 11.30 9.61 4.14
N SER A 42 11.02 8.31 4.01
CA SER A 42 9.70 7.76 3.73
C SER A 42 8.80 7.66 4.96
N LEU A 43 9.25 8.05 6.16
CA LEU A 43 8.47 7.96 7.39
C LEU A 43 8.51 9.29 8.14
N PRO A 44 7.83 10.34 7.64
CA PRO A 44 7.82 11.65 8.28
C PRO A 44 7.41 11.56 9.76
N GLY A 45 8.25 12.09 10.66
CA GLY A 45 8.00 12.11 12.10
C GLY A 45 8.58 10.93 12.90
N ILE A 46 9.16 9.91 12.26
CA ILE A 46 9.91 8.89 13.00
C ILE A 46 11.26 9.43 13.46
N ALA A 47 11.65 9.14 14.70
CA ALA A 47 12.99 9.45 15.18
C ALA A 47 14.01 8.41 14.67
N THR A 48 15.22 8.86 14.31
CA THR A 48 16.32 8.01 13.81
C THR A 48 16.61 6.82 14.74
N ASN A 49 16.74 7.06 16.04
CA ASN A 49 17.00 6.00 17.02
C ASN A 49 15.86 4.96 17.07
N LEU A 50 14.62 5.41 16.93
CA LEU A 50 13.45 4.54 16.92
C LEU A 50 13.40 3.69 15.67
N LEU A 51 13.64 4.25 14.47
CA LEU A 51 13.72 3.48 13.23
C LEU A 51 14.80 2.39 13.32
N ALA A 52 16.00 2.73 13.80
CA ALA A 52 17.08 1.77 14.00
C ALA A 52 16.71 0.67 15.02
N GLN A 53 15.97 1.01 16.08
CA GLN A 53 15.45 0.03 17.03
C GLN A 53 14.40 -0.90 16.39
N ARG A 54 13.48 -0.36 15.58
CA ARG A 54 12.45 -1.15 14.90
C ARG A 54 13.05 -2.12 13.90
N LEU A 55 13.98 -1.67 13.06
CA LEU A 55 14.66 -2.53 12.10
C LEU A 55 15.40 -3.69 12.78
N ARG A 56 16.17 -3.41 13.85
CA ARG A 56 16.81 -4.47 14.64
C ARG A 56 15.81 -5.46 15.22
N SER A 57 14.71 -4.98 15.80
CA SER A 57 13.68 -5.86 16.37
C SER A 57 13.02 -6.76 15.30
N LEU A 58 12.82 -6.22 14.08
CA LEU A 58 12.28 -6.98 12.95
C LEU A 58 13.29 -7.98 12.37
N GLU A 59 14.59 -7.67 12.40
CA GLU A 59 15.65 -8.61 12.05
C GLU A 59 15.74 -9.76 13.07
N ASP A 60 15.74 -9.42 14.36
CA ASP A 60 15.76 -10.42 15.46
C ASP A 60 14.55 -11.35 15.41
N ALA A 61 13.38 -10.82 14.99
CA ALA A 61 12.17 -11.62 14.81
C ALA A 61 12.15 -12.41 13.48
N GLY A 62 13.09 -12.18 12.55
CA GLY A 62 13.11 -12.84 11.24
C GLY A 62 12.09 -12.29 10.23
N VAL A 63 11.48 -11.12 10.49
CA VAL A 63 10.57 -10.43 9.55
C VAL A 63 11.35 -9.73 8.45
N VAL A 64 12.48 -9.12 8.81
CA VAL A 64 13.35 -8.35 7.92
C VAL A 64 14.70 -9.04 7.84
N ARG A 65 15.33 -8.96 6.68
CA ARG A 65 16.74 -9.27 6.49
C ARG A 65 17.43 -8.06 5.87
N SER A 66 18.71 -7.91 6.18
CA SER A 66 19.56 -6.94 5.49
C SER A 66 20.65 -7.63 4.69
N SER A 67 21.11 -6.92 3.67
CA SER A 67 22.27 -7.27 2.87
C SER A 67 23.06 -6.00 2.55
N ASP A 68 24.35 -6.15 2.30
CA ASP A 68 25.16 -5.06 1.78
C ASP A 68 24.97 -4.97 0.27
N ASP A 69 24.69 -3.76 -0.21
CA ASP A 69 24.61 -3.45 -1.64
C ASP A 69 26.03 -3.49 -2.26
N PRO A 70 26.27 -4.23 -3.36
CA PRO A 70 27.58 -4.21 -4.01
C PRO A 70 27.87 -2.83 -4.61
N ALA A 71 28.89 -2.15 -4.08
CA ALA A 71 29.71 -1.03 -4.60
C ALA A 71 29.05 0.06 -5.52
N PRO A 72 29.37 1.37 -5.33
CA PRO A 72 30.64 1.90 -4.80
C PRO A 72 30.58 2.40 -3.35
N VAL A 73 29.39 2.49 -2.77
CA VAL A 73 29.20 2.80 -1.34
C VAL A 73 28.37 1.67 -0.78
N SER A 74 28.99 0.79 0.01
CA SER A 74 28.28 -0.28 0.71
C SER A 74 27.21 0.35 1.61
N ALA A 75 25.96 0.23 1.20
CA ALA A 75 24.82 0.67 1.98
C ALA A 75 24.05 -0.57 2.41
N ARG A 76 23.67 -0.62 3.69
CA ARG A 76 22.81 -1.67 4.19
C ARG A 76 21.41 -1.50 3.61
N VAL A 77 20.96 -2.50 2.86
CA VAL A 77 19.62 -2.56 2.26
C VAL A 77 18.79 -3.53 3.08
N TYR A 78 17.59 -3.11 3.46
CA TYR A 78 16.63 -3.92 4.21
C TYR A 78 15.56 -4.45 3.26
N SER A 79 15.16 -5.70 3.44
CA SER A 79 14.08 -6.33 2.68
C SER A 79 13.28 -7.27 3.57
N LEU A 80 12.01 -7.49 3.26
CA LEU A 80 11.21 -8.50 3.97
C LEU A 80 11.69 -9.90 3.62
N THR A 81 11.71 -10.77 4.62
CA THR A 81 11.81 -12.23 4.42
C THR A 81 10.50 -12.75 3.81
N GLU A 82 10.48 -14.02 3.40
CA GLU A 82 9.24 -14.66 2.95
C GLU A 82 8.14 -14.59 4.03
N TRP A 83 8.50 -14.90 5.27
CA TRP A 83 7.60 -14.78 6.41
C TRP A 83 7.12 -13.33 6.61
N GLY A 84 8.02 -12.35 6.52
CA GLY A 84 7.66 -10.94 6.62
C GLY A 84 6.73 -10.45 5.48
N ARG A 85 6.88 -10.98 4.26
CA ARG A 85 5.94 -10.70 3.15
C ARG A 85 4.53 -11.23 3.44
N GLY A 86 4.39 -12.25 4.27
CA GLY A 86 3.09 -12.75 4.77
C GLY A 86 2.25 -11.68 5.49
N LEU A 87 2.88 -10.61 5.99
CA LEU A 87 2.18 -9.49 6.64
C LEU A 87 1.45 -8.56 5.65
N ARG A 88 1.63 -8.74 4.33
CA ARG A 88 0.91 -7.96 3.30
C ARG A 88 -0.60 -8.05 3.48
N ARG A 89 -1.16 -9.26 3.62
CA ARG A 89 -2.61 -9.45 3.75
C ARG A 89 -3.15 -8.82 5.04
N PRO A 90 -2.58 -9.07 6.24
CA PRO A 90 -2.96 -8.33 7.45
C PRO A 90 -2.92 -6.81 7.30
N LEU A 91 -1.90 -6.26 6.63
CA LEU A 91 -1.79 -4.82 6.39
C LEU A 91 -2.89 -4.28 5.46
N VAL A 92 -3.23 -5.01 4.39
CA VAL A 92 -4.34 -4.63 3.49
C VAL A 92 -5.69 -4.71 4.21
N GLU A 93 -5.91 -5.72 5.05
CA GLU A 93 -7.13 -5.83 5.85
C GLU A 93 -7.25 -4.71 6.89
N LEU A 94 -6.15 -4.33 7.54
CA LEU A 94 -6.12 -3.17 8.43
C LEU A 94 -6.34 -1.86 7.66
N ALA A 95 -5.74 -1.72 6.47
CA ALA A 95 -5.96 -0.57 5.60
C ALA A 95 -7.44 -0.48 5.19
N ARG A 96 -8.11 -1.60 4.90
CA ARG A 96 -9.54 -1.66 4.61
C ARG A 96 -10.38 -1.16 5.75
N TRP A 97 -10.09 -1.58 6.97
CA TRP A 97 -10.75 -1.02 8.15
C TRP A 97 -10.56 0.51 8.24
N GLY A 98 -9.41 1.03 7.79
CA GLY A 98 -9.11 2.46 7.74
C GLY A 98 -9.67 3.23 6.54
N VAL A 99 -10.16 2.57 5.48
CA VAL A 99 -10.66 3.24 4.25
C VAL A 99 -11.74 4.30 4.56
N PRO A 100 -12.76 4.03 5.41
CA PRO A 100 -13.76 5.05 5.74
C PRO A 100 -13.17 6.30 6.41
N LEU A 101 -12.03 6.18 7.09
CA LEU A 101 -11.35 7.32 7.72
C LEU A 101 -10.71 8.26 6.68
N MET A 102 -10.44 7.76 5.47
CA MET A 102 -9.90 8.56 4.35
C MET A 102 -10.96 9.42 3.67
N ALA A 103 -12.25 9.18 3.93
CA ALA A 103 -13.35 9.96 3.34
C ALA A 103 -13.33 11.44 3.75
N ALA A 104 -12.68 11.78 4.86
CA ALA A 104 -12.49 13.16 5.29
C ALA A 104 -11.50 13.95 4.41
N GLY A 105 -10.85 13.32 3.43
CA GLY A 105 -9.82 13.94 2.59
C GLY A 105 -8.46 14.03 3.28
N VAL A 106 -7.48 14.66 2.62
CA VAL A 106 -6.08 14.68 3.09
C VAL A 106 -5.91 15.48 4.39
N ASN A 107 -6.72 16.49 4.69
CA ASN A 107 -6.67 17.24 5.97
C ASN A 107 -5.28 17.73 6.42
N GLY A 108 -4.38 18.03 5.47
CA GLY A 108 -2.99 18.42 5.78
C GLY A 108 -2.05 17.25 6.07
N ASP A 109 -2.50 16.01 5.89
CA ASP A 109 -1.68 14.80 5.98
C ASP A 109 -0.62 14.77 4.89
N HIS A 110 0.48 14.08 5.19
CA HIS A 110 1.51 13.81 4.20
C HIS A 110 1.00 12.75 3.21
N THR A 111 1.19 13.00 1.92
CA THR A 111 0.87 12.01 0.88
C THR A 111 2.13 11.52 0.19
N ARG A 112 2.11 10.26 -0.23
CA ARG A 112 3.10 9.67 -1.14
C ARG A 112 2.37 8.70 -2.04
N GLY A 113 2.59 8.81 -3.34
CA GLY A 113 1.96 7.95 -4.34
C GLY A 113 1.99 6.47 -3.97
N PRO A 114 3.16 5.86 -3.62
CA PRO A 114 3.22 4.44 -3.29
C PRO A 114 2.36 3.97 -2.11
N TRP A 115 2.00 4.86 -1.19
CA TRP A 115 1.09 4.50 -0.09
C TRP A 115 -0.33 4.26 -0.57
N LEU A 116 -0.73 4.92 -1.67
CA LEU A 116 -2.06 4.75 -2.25
C LEU A 116 -2.30 3.31 -2.69
N GLY A 117 -1.27 2.56 -3.08
CA GLY A 117 -1.40 1.16 -3.46
C GLY A 117 -2.09 0.29 -2.40
N PHE A 118 -1.83 0.55 -1.11
CA PHE A 118 -2.51 -0.16 -0.02
C PHE A 118 -3.98 0.19 0.09
N ALA A 119 -4.33 1.48 -0.06
CA ALA A 119 -5.73 1.90 -0.08
C ALA A 119 -6.47 1.33 -1.29
N VAL A 120 -5.83 1.27 -2.46
CA VAL A 120 -6.38 0.64 -3.66
C VAL A 120 -6.65 -0.85 -3.45
N MET A 121 -5.66 -1.63 -2.97
CA MET A 121 -5.89 -3.04 -2.65
C MET A 121 -6.99 -3.23 -1.59
N ALA A 122 -7.10 -2.29 -0.65
CA ALA A 122 -8.12 -2.34 0.39
C ALA A 122 -9.56 -2.10 -0.14
N LEU A 123 -9.72 -1.28 -1.19
CA LEU A 123 -11.00 -1.03 -1.87
C LEU A 123 -11.58 -2.28 -2.54
N TYR A 124 -10.71 -3.19 -3.00
CA TYR A 124 -11.08 -4.36 -3.80
C TYR A 124 -10.75 -5.68 -3.09
N PRO A 125 -11.56 -6.09 -2.09
CA PRO A 125 -11.33 -7.30 -1.33
C PRO A 125 -11.50 -8.59 -2.13
N GLU A 126 -10.55 -9.51 -2.04
CA GLU A 126 -10.75 -10.91 -2.44
C GLU A 126 -11.92 -11.51 -1.63
N ARG A 127 -13.08 -11.67 -2.26
CA ARG A 127 -14.30 -12.24 -1.67
C ARG A 127 -14.81 -13.40 -2.52
N ALA A 128 -15.33 -14.42 -1.87
CA ALA A 128 -15.96 -15.55 -2.56
C ALA A 128 -17.11 -15.05 -3.45
N GLY A 129 -17.03 -15.35 -4.75
CA GLY A 129 -18.04 -14.95 -5.74
C GLY A 129 -17.89 -13.53 -6.30
N THR A 130 -16.85 -12.78 -5.91
CA THR A 130 -16.49 -11.52 -6.56
C THR A 130 -15.47 -11.79 -7.65
N THR A 131 -15.75 -11.34 -8.87
CA THR A 131 -14.84 -11.40 -10.01
C THR A 131 -14.62 -9.98 -10.50
N TYR A 132 -13.36 -9.60 -10.69
CA TYR A 132 -13.02 -8.29 -11.25
C TYR A 132 -12.76 -8.38 -12.75
N PRO A 133 -13.06 -7.32 -13.52
CA PRO A 133 -12.71 -7.28 -14.93
C PRO A 133 -11.19 -7.30 -15.10
N ASP A 134 -10.72 -7.94 -16.17
CA ASP A 134 -9.30 -7.91 -16.53
C ASP A 134 -8.96 -6.52 -17.08
N VAL A 135 -8.18 -5.74 -16.34
CA VAL A 135 -7.75 -4.40 -16.74
C VAL A 135 -6.46 -4.00 -16.03
N THR A 136 -5.54 -3.42 -16.78
CA THR A 136 -4.32 -2.79 -16.27
C THR A 136 -4.50 -1.28 -16.21
N VAL A 137 -4.23 -0.70 -15.04
CA VAL A 137 -4.41 0.74 -14.80
C VAL A 137 -3.10 1.32 -14.28
N ARG A 138 -2.50 2.24 -15.03
CA ARG A 138 -1.36 3.03 -14.58
C ARG A 138 -1.86 4.21 -13.76
N LEU A 139 -1.41 4.32 -12.51
CA LEU A 139 -1.72 5.41 -11.60
C LEU A 139 -0.51 6.33 -11.51
N ASP A 140 -0.62 7.53 -12.08
CA ASP A 140 0.35 8.60 -11.93
C ASP A 140 -0.09 9.53 -10.80
N VAL A 141 0.52 9.35 -9.63
CA VAL A 141 0.06 9.94 -8.37
C VAL A 141 1.21 10.53 -7.57
N ASP A 142 1.10 11.81 -7.23
CA ASP A 142 2.07 12.56 -6.42
C ASP A 142 3.54 12.38 -6.88
N GLY A 143 3.75 12.34 -8.20
CA GLY A 143 5.06 12.17 -8.83
C GLY A 143 5.60 10.74 -8.84
N ALA A 144 4.81 9.75 -8.43
CA ALA A 144 5.13 8.33 -8.54
C ALA A 144 4.17 7.63 -9.51
N THR A 145 4.62 6.50 -10.08
CA THR A 145 3.80 5.66 -10.94
C THR A 145 3.61 4.28 -10.30
N LEU A 146 2.35 3.84 -10.26
CA LEU A 146 1.96 2.50 -9.82
C LEU A 146 1.21 1.80 -10.94
N LEU A 147 1.36 0.49 -11.01
CA LEU A 147 0.52 -0.34 -11.86
C LEU A 147 -0.47 -1.10 -10.99
N LEU A 148 -1.75 -0.89 -11.25
CA LEU A 148 -2.84 -1.69 -10.73
C LEU A 148 -3.16 -2.75 -11.78
N SER A 149 -3.08 -4.02 -11.39
CA SER A 149 -3.55 -5.14 -12.19
C SER A 149 -4.79 -5.73 -11.53
N SER A 150 -5.91 -5.68 -12.25
CA SER A 150 -7.17 -6.28 -11.87
C SER A 150 -7.38 -7.54 -12.69
N THR A 151 -7.67 -8.66 -12.02
CA THR A 151 -7.95 -9.95 -12.65
C THR A 151 -9.08 -10.65 -11.90
N ALA A 152 -9.55 -11.79 -12.41
CA ALA A 152 -10.54 -12.60 -11.73
C ALA A 152 -10.12 -13.01 -10.30
N ASP A 153 -8.81 -13.11 -10.03
CA ASP A 153 -8.24 -13.53 -8.75
C ASP A 153 -8.09 -12.40 -7.73
N GLY A 154 -8.24 -11.14 -8.17
CA GLY A 154 -8.12 -9.98 -7.27
C GLY A 154 -7.46 -8.77 -7.92
N VAL A 155 -7.27 -7.74 -7.09
CA VAL A 155 -6.58 -6.50 -7.46
C VAL A 155 -5.24 -6.43 -6.73
N THR A 156 -4.18 -6.19 -7.50
CA THR A 156 -2.84 -5.98 -6.96
C THR A 156 -2.25 -4.67 -7.45
N THR A 157 -1.33 -4.11 -6.66
CA THR A 157 -0.59 -2.91 -7.04
C THR A 157 0.91 -3.15 -6.92
N THR A 158 1.67 -2.70 -7.91
CA THR A 158 3.13 -2.75 -7.91
C THR A 158 3.72 -1.39 -8.28
N ALA A 159 4.94 -1.13 -7.83
CA ALA A 159 5.71 -0.02 -8.38
C ALA A 159 5.93 -0.23 -9.89
N SER A 160 5.93 0.86 -10.65
CA SER A 160 5.95 0.84 -12.11
C SER A 160 6.66 2.10 -12.64
N GLY A 161 7.14 2.04 -13.88
CA GLY A 161 7.73 3.17 -14.59
C GLY A 161 6.65 4.02 -15.29
N PRO A 162 6.94 5.31 -15.57
CA PRO A 162 5.99 6.21 -16.25
C PRO A 162 5.67 5.76 -17.69
N ASP A 163 6.56 4.99 -18.31
CA ASP A 163 6.43 4.51 -19.68
C ASP A 163 5.84 3.08 -19.75
N ASP A 164 5.49 2.48 -18.61
CA ASP A 164 4.87 1.17 -18.60
C ASP A 164 3.50 1.23 -19.28
N VAL A 165 3.25 0.28 -20.17
CA VAL A 165 2.01 0.19 -20.94
C VAL A 165 0.89 -0.31 -20.03
N ALA A 166 -0.25 0.38 -20.07
CA ALA A 166 -1.47 -0.01 -19.37
C ALA A 166 -2.70 0.31 -20.24
N ASP A 167 -3.80 -0.41 -20.03
CA ASP A 167 -5.08 -0.20 -20.72
C ASP A 167 -5.67 1.19 -20.42
N VAL A 168 -5.52 1.63 -19.16
CA VAL A 168 -6.02 2.90 -18.65
C VAL A 168 -4.93 3.64 -17.89
N VAL A 169 -4.90 4.96 -18.01
CA VAL A 169 -4.04 5.86 -17.22
C VAL A 169 -4.93 6.76 -16.37
N VAL A 170 -4.64 6.81 -15.08
CA VAL A 170 -5.30 7.69 -14.11
C VAL A 170 -4.23 8.61 -13.53
N THR A 171 -4.42 9.93 -13.69
CA THR A 171 -3.45 10.94 -13.27
C THR A 171 -4.10 11.96 -12.35
N GLY A 172 -3.50 12.18 -11.18
CA GLY A 172 -4.00 13.16 -10.21
C GLY A 172 -3.24 13.13 -8.88
N THR A 173 -3.74 13.85 -7.88
CA THR A 173 -3.26 13.74 -6.50
C THR A 173 -3.72 12.43 -5.86
N SER A 174 -3.10 12.02 -4.74
CA SER A 174 -3.56 10.84 -3.99
C SER A 174 -5.06 10.88 -3.68
N GLU A 175 -5.60 12.04 -3.33
CA GLU A 175 -7.02 12.23 -3.04
C GLU A 175 -7.90 12.06 -4.28
N GLN A 176 -7.53 12.71 -5.39
CA GLN A 176 -8.25 12.64 -6.65
C GLN A 176 -8.29 11.19 -7.19
N VAL A 177 -7.15 10.49 -7.14
CA VAL A 177 -7.04 9.10 -7.61
C VAL A 177 -7.83 8.17 -6.69
N PHE A 178 -7.70 8.31 -5.36
CA PHE A 178 -8.47 7.53 -4.40
C PHE A 178 -9.99 7.69 -4.62
N ARG A 179 -10.47 8.93 -4.75
CA ARG A 179 -11.89 9.25 -5.01
C ARG A 179 -12.40 8.62 -6.31
N THR A 180 -11.56 8.65 -7.36
CA THR A 180 -11.88 8.02 -8.66
C THR A 180 -12.03 6.51 -8.53
N LEU A 181 -11.13 5.86 -7.79
CA LEU A 181 -11.11 4.42 -7.62
C LEU A 181 -12.18 3.92 -6.64
N SER A 182 -12.55 4.70 -5.62
CA SER A 182 -13.61 4.32 -4.68
C SER A 182 -15.02 4.47 -5.26
N ALA A 183 -15.14 4.93 -6.52
CA ALA A 183 -16.39 5.35 -7.14
C ALA A 183 -17.17 6.38 -6.30
N ASP A 184 -16.46 7.13 -5.45
CA ASP A 184 -17.06 8.15 -4.61
C ASP A 184 -17.53 9.32 -5.50
N ARG A 185 -18.84 9.57 -5.46
CA ARG A 185 -19.51 10.65 -6.20
C ARG A 185 -19.84 11.85 -5.32
N THR A 186 -19.41 11.83 -4.06
CA THR A 186 -19.52 13.00 -3.18
C THR A 186 -18.57 14.09 -3.66
N GLY A 187 -18.92 15.36 -3.39
CA GLY A 187 -18.33 16.53 -4.04
C GLY A 187 -16.79 16.58 -3.95
N GLY A 188 -16.15 17.08 -5.01
CA GLY A 188 -14.69 17.21 -5.13
C GLY A 188 -14.22 16.94 -6.55
N GLU A 189 -12.94 17.18 -6.83
CA GLU A 189 -12.34 16.88 -8.14
C GLU A 189 -11.91 15.41 -8.22
N HIS A 190 -12.18 14.77 -9.36
CA HIS A 190 -11.68 13.43 -9.68
C HIS A 190 -10.36 13.51 -10.45
N ALA A 191 -9.63 12.40 -10.49
CA ALA A 191 -8.43 12.29 -11.31
C ALA A 191 -8.80 12.30 -12.80
N ARG A 192 -7.84 12.70 -13.64
CA ARG A 192 -7.98 12.56 -15.09
C ARG A 192 -7.83 11.09 -15.46
N VAL A 193 -8.77 10.55 -16.24
CA VAL A 193 -8.75 9.16 -16.73
C VAL A 193 -8.66 9.16 -18.25
N THR A 194 -7.72 8.40 -18.82
CA THR A 194 -7.55 8.21 -20.26
C THR A 194 -7.35 6.74 -20.60
N GLY A 195 -7.79 6.32 -21.79
CA GLY A 195 -7.71 4.92 -22.25
C GLY A 195 -8.58 4.71 -23.48
N ALA A 196 -8.47 3.53 -24.10
CA ALA A 196 -9.41 3.13 -25.16
C ALA A 196 -10.83 2.93 -24.59
N SER A 197 -11.87 3.07 -25.42
CA SER A 197 -13.26 3.04 -24.95
C SER A 197 -13.64 1.72 -24.24
N ASP A 198 -13.16 0.59 -24.74
CA ASP A 198 -13.37 -0.74 -24.13
C ASP A 198 -12.62 -0.89 -22.80
N ALA A 199 -11.41 -0.33 -22.71
CA ALA A 199 -10.62 -0.31 -21.48
C ALA A 199 -11.26 0.56 -20.40
N LEU A 200 -11.77 1.74 -20.78
CA LEU A 200 -12.50 2.63 -19.88
C LEU A 200 -13.77 1.97 -19.35
N GLN A 201 -14.49 1.22 -20.19
CA GLN A 201 -15.65 0.46 -19.72
C GLN A 201 -15.27 -0.54 -18.62
N ARG A 202 -14.24 -1.38 -18.87
CA ARG A 202 -13.73 -2.34 -17.87
C ARG A 202 -13.24 -1.65 -16.58
N PHE A 203 -12.61 -0.49 -16.71
CA PHE A 203 -12.19 0.32 -15.56
C PHE A 203 -13.37 0.82 -14.73
N PHE A 204 -14.45 1.31 -15.36
CA PHE A 204 -15.64 1.74 -14.60
C PHE A 204 -16.43 0.57 -14.02
N GLU A 205 -16.42 -0.60 -14.66
CA GLU A 205 -16.92 -1.84 -14.08
C GLU A 205 -16.13 -2.24 -12.82
N LEU A 206 -14.79 -2.07 -12.85
CA LEU A 206 -13.93 -2.27 -11.69
C LEU A 206 -14.32 -1.32 -10.56
N THR A 207 -14.34 -0.01 -10.79
CA THR A 207 -14.64 0.95 -9.71
C THR A 207 -16.06 0.80 -9.15
N ALA A 208 -17.03 0.39 -9.97
CA ALA A 208 -18.38 0.07 -9.52
C ALA A 208 -18.46 -1.18 -8.62
N SER A 209 -17.44 -2.04 -8.63
CA SER A 209 -17.38 -3.24 -7.79
C SER A 209 -17.01 -2.94 -6.32
N VAL A 210 -16.59 -1.71 -6.00
CA VAL A 210 -16.25 -1.31 -4.63
C VAL A 210 -17.48 -1.44 -3.73
N PRO A 211 -17.47 -2.32 -2.71
CA PRO A 211 -18.62 -2.49 -1.84
C PRO A 211 -18.85 -1.25 -0.97
N ALA A 212 -20.11 -0.80 -0.85
CA ALA A 212 -20.46 0.32 0.02
C ALA A 212 -19.93 0.16 1.46
N SER A 213 -19.93 -1.08 1.99
CA SER A 213 -19.41 -1.42 3.31
C SER A 213 -17.92 -1.11 3.53
N VAL A 214 -17.15 -0.92 2.45
CA VAL A 214 -15.71 -0.61 2.52
C VAL A 214 -15.49 0.89 2.68
N VAL A 215 -16.40 1.72 2.17
CA VAL A 215 -16.27 3.19 2.16
C VAL A 215 -17.13 3.88 3.22
N SER A 216 -18.12 3.18 3.81
CA SER A 216 -18.93 3.69 4.92
C SER A 216 -18.46 3.14 6.28
N ALA A 217 -18.30 4.02 7.27
CA ALA A 217 -18.04 3.65 8.66
C ALA A 217 -19.31 3.16 9.39
#